data_AF-A0A1V5QJZ1-F1
#
_entry.id   AF-A0A1V5QJZ1-F1
#
_cell.length_a   1.000
_cell.length_b   1.000
_cell.length_c   1.000
_cell.angle_alpha   90.00
_cell.angle_beta   90.00
_cell.angle_gamma   90.00
#
_symmetry.space_group_name_H-M   'P 1'
#
loop_
_entity.id
_entity.type
_entity.pdbx_description
1 polymer ?
#
loop_
_entity_poly.entity_id
_entity_poly.type
_entity_poly.pdbx_seq_one_letter_code
_entity_poly.pdbx_strand_id
1 'polypeptide(L)'
;MATETHPFDVITPIRNANRQIIGEKARQTLDLPAFLTWKEKDLVTAPLGFLVDAIFADEVRPILERHGLKVLPGSARPRHGRVMHFHETGRELSKDAFQGVHPLTLRGAWQPEPQAKPHILPWRSEDLDRALWVPLDQPLGRLAFYLLDPRSPDGLVYWGAMQSALVRSRLMWGEPPRFPILALFGGTGPRPASDGPSEQAVRPEGKHE
;
A
#
# COMPACT_ATOMS: atom_id res chain seq x y z
N MET A 1 1.58 0.27 30.60
CA MET A 1 1.46 -0.61 29.42
C MET A 1 0.44 -1.67 29.76
N ALA A 2 -0.63 -1.80 28.99
CA ALA A 2 -1.61 -2.87 29.21
C ALA A 2 -1.08 -4.11 28.48
N THR A 3 -0.72 -5.15 29.24
CA THR A 3 -0.36 -6.45 28.68
C THR A 3 -1.67 -7.21 28.48
N GLU A 4 -2.18 -7.28 27.25
CA GLU A 4 -3.29 -8.18 26.93
C GLU A 4 -2.75 -9.61 26.95
N THR A 5 -3.37 -10.48 27.73
CA THR A 5 -3.05 -11.92 27.78
C THR A 5 -4.12 -12.68 27.02
N HIS A 6 -3.70 -13.56 26.11
CA HIS A 6 -4.62 -14.43 25.38
C HIS A 6 -4.35 -15.90 25.74
N PRO A 7 -5.42 -16.72 25.89
CA PRO A 7 -5.27 -18.15 26.12
C PRO A 7 -4.88 -18.86 24.84
N PHE A 8 -3.81 -19.64 24.90
CA PHE A 8 -3.38 -20.53 23.83
C PHE A 8 -3.41 -21.98 24.31
N ASP A 9 -4.07 -22.86 23.56
CA ASP A 9 -4.05 -24.29 23.86
C ASP A 9 -2.83 -24.94 23.22
N VAL A 10 -1.93 -25.45 24.06
CA VAL A 10 -0.83 -26.31 23.65
C VAL A 10 -1.28 -27.76 23.75
N ILE A 11 -1.35 -28.42 22.60
CA ILE A 11 -1.72 -29.83 22.50
C ILE A 11 -0.46 -30.68 22.43
N THR A 12 -0.35 -31.65 23.34
CA THR A 12 0.64 -32.72 23.23
C THR A 12 0.02 -33.87 22.43
N PRO A 13 0.43 -34.11 21.18
CA PRO A 13 -0.17 -35.16 20.36
C PRO A 13 0.32 -36.55 20.74
N ILE A 14 -0.54 -37.55 20.59
CA ILE A 14 -0.16 -38.96 20.48
C ILE A 14 0.22 -39.23 19.03
N ARG A 15 1.38 -39.84 18.81
CA ARG A 15 1.88 -40.17 17.47
C ARG A 15 1.99 -41.68 17.29
N ASN A 16 1.65 -42.19 16.10
CA ASN A 16 1.93 -43.58 15.72
C ASN A 16 3.40 -43.77 15.33
N ALA A 17 3.80 -45.00 14.99
CA ALA A 17 5.16 -45.34 14.53
C ALA A 17 5.59 -44.53 13.29
N ASN A 18 4.63 -44.08 12.48
CA ASN A 18 4.84 -43.24 11.29
C ASN A 18 4.81 -41.74 11.61
N ARG A 19 4.85 -41.35 12.90
CA ARG A 19 4.80 -39.96 13.42
C ARG A 19 3.51 -39.20 13.11
N GLN A 20 2.48 -39.85 12.57
CA GLN A 20 1.18 -39.24 12.32
C GLN A 20 0.46 -39.03 13.65
N ILE A 21 -0.23 -37.90 13.76
CA ILE A 21 -1.04 -37.57 14.94
C ILE A 21 -2.29 -38.45 14.91
N ILE A 22 -2.46 -39.28 15.94
CA ILE A 22 -3.59 -40.20 16.09
C ILE A 22 -4.48 -39.87 17.27
N GLY A 23 -4.11 -38.85 18.06
CA GLY A 23 -4.89 -38.41 19.20
C GLY A 23 -4.18 -37.31 19.99
N GLU A 24 -4.81 -36.92 21.08
CA GLU A 24 -4.34 -35.90 22.02
C GLU A 24 -3.98 -36.60 23.33
N LYS A 25 -2.74 -36.40 23.82
CA LYS A 25 -2.25 -36.95 25.09
C LYS A 25 -2.61 -36.02 26.24
N ALA A 26 -2.45 -34.72 26.02
CA ALA A 26 -2.69 -33.68 27.02
C ALA A 26 -2.96 -32.34 26.34
N ARG A 27 -3.81 -31.54 26.97
CA ARG A 27 -4.01 -30.12 26.67
C ARG A 27 -3.48 -29.28 27.81
N GLN A 28 -2.78 -28.21 27.49
CA GLN A 28 -2.44 -27.18 28.46
C GLN A 28 -2.80 -25.82 27.88
N THR A 29 -3.62 -25.06 28.60
CA THR A 29 -3.87 -23.66 28.28
C THR A 29 -2.75 -22.81 28.88
N LEU A 30 -2.10 -22.02 28.03
CA LEU A 30 -1.07 -21.05 28.41
C LEU A 30 -1.62 -19.64 28.18
N ASP A 31 -1.62 -18.82 29.22
CA ASP A 31 -1.86 -17.40 29.08
C ASP A 31 -0.56 -16.73 28.66
N LEU A 32 -0.48 -16.37 27.38
CA LEU A 32 0.70 -15.70 26.83
C LEU A 32 0.43 -14.20 26.71
N PRO A 33 1.38 -13.34 27.14
CA PRO A 33 1.28 -11.92 26.92
C PRO A 33 1.41 -11.60 25.43
N ALA A 34 0.44 -10.89 24.87
CA ALA A 34 0.56 -10.25 23.58
C ALA A 34 1.37 -8.96 23.75
N PHE A 35 2.61 -8.98 23.29
CA PHE A 35 3.45 -7.79 23.19
C PHE A 35 3.12 -7.03 21.90
N LEU A 36 1.95 -6.39 21.85
CA LEU A 36 1.59 -5.52 20.75
C LEU A 36 1.59 -4.07 21.23
N THR A 37 2.46 -3.26 20.63
CA THR A 37 2.44 -1.81 20.77
C THR A 37 2.07 -1.22 19.42
N TRP A 38 0.89 -0.62 19.36
CA TRP A 38 0.46 0.15 18.19
C TRP A 38 0.75 1.62 18.44
N LYS A 39 1.43 2.26 17.51
CA LYS A 39 1.51 3.71 17.43
C LYS A 39 0.91 4.11 16.10
N GLU A 40 -0.11 4.95 16.14
CA GLU A 40 -0.63 5.57 14.93
C GLU A 40 0.53 6.30 14.23
N LYS A 41 0.85 5.85 13.03
CA LYS A 41 1.95 6.40 12.23
C LYS A 41 1.46 7.44 11.24
N ASP A 42 0.28 7.23 10.67
CA ASP A 42 -0.29 8.07 9.63
C ASP A 42 -1.82 7.90 9.59
N LEU A 43 -2.52 8.97 9.23
CA LEU A 43 -3.96 8.99 8.99
C LEU A 43 -4.22 9.48 7.57
N VAL A 44 -4.87 8.64 6.76
CA VAL A 44 -5.12 8.93 5.35
C VAL A 44 -6.62 8.92 5.10
N THR A 45 -7.11 9.96 4.42
CA THR A 45 -8.47 9.94 3.88
C THR A 45 -8.53 8.92 2.74
N ALA A 46 -9.42 7.94 2.84
CA ALA A 46 -9.61 6.96 1.78
C ALA A 46 -10.23 7.62 0.52
N PRO A 47 -9.73 7.33 -0.69
CA PRO A 47 -10.40 7.74 -1.92
C PRO A 47 -11.74 7.04 -2.10
N LEU A 48 -12.48 7.42 -3.15
CA LEU A 48 -13.60 6.65 -3.68
C LEU A 48 -13.14 5.35 -4.33
N GLY A 49 -11.91 5.34 -4.84
CA GLY A 49 -11.31 4.20 -5.53
C GLY A 49 -10.02 4.57 -6.24
N PHE A 50 -9.39 3.58 -6.86
CA PHE A 50 -8.17 3.73 -7.62
C PHE A 50 -8.37 3.41 -9.09
N LEU A 51 -7.61 4.09 -9.94
CA LEU A 51 -7.43 3.74 -11.34
C LEU A 51 -6.03 3.16 -11.53
N VAL A 52 -5.94 1.98 -12.13
CA VAL A 52 -4.66 1.35 -12.50
C VAL A 52 -4.52 1.38 -14.01
N ASP A 53 -3.37 1.84 -14.50
CA ASP A 53 -3.08 1.94 -15.94
C ASP A 53 -3.31 0.60 -16.65
N ALA A 54 -3.93 0.68 -17.83
CA ALA A 54 -4.24 -0.46 -18.67
C ALA A 54 -2.98 -1.27 -19.04
N ILE A 55 -1.81 -0.62 -19.10
CA ILE A 55 -0.52 -1.29 -19.33
C ILE A 55 -0.25 -2.38 -18.27
N PHE A 56 -0.73 -2.20 -17.04
CA PHE A 56 -0.57 -3.14 -15.95
C PHE A 56 -1.80 -4.03 -15.73
N ALA A 57 -2.84 -3.90 -16.55
CA ALA A 57 -4.12 -4.55 -16.28
C ALA A 57 -4.01 -6.09 -16.25
N ASP A 58 -3.28 -6.68 -17.19
CA ASP A 58 -3.13 -8.14 -17.30
C ASP A 58 -2.39 -8.75 -16.11
N GLU A 59 -1.46 -8.00 -15.50
CA GLU A 59 -0.72 -8.42 -14.32
C GLU A 59 -1.51 -8.18 -13.02
N VAL A 60 -2.12 -7.00 -12.90
CA VAL A 60 -2.73 -6.53 -11.65
C VAL A 60 -4.13 -7.09 -11.43
N ARG A 61 -4.97 -7.17 -12.47
CA ARG A 61 -6.35 -7.66 -12.33
C ARG A 61 -6.41 -9.04 -11.67
N PRO A 62 -5.66 -10.07 -12.13
CA PRO A 62 -5.72 -11.39 -11.52
C PRO A 62 -5.25 -11.40 -10.06
N ILE A 63 -4.34 -10.51 -9.67
CA ILE A 63 -3.91 -10.38 -8.27
C ILE A 63 -5.08 -9.85 -7.44
N LEU A 64 -5.70 -8.74 -7.84
CA LEU A 64 -6.81 -8.14 -7.10
C LEU A 64 -8.02 -9.08 -7.00
N GLU A 65 -8.40 -9.73 -8.09
CA GLU A 65 -9.54 -10.66 -8.12
C GLU A 65 -9.30 -11.91 -7.26
N ARG A 66 -8.06 -12.43 -7.19
CA ARG A 66 -7.69 -13.51 -6.25
C ARG A 66 -7.85 -13.13 -4.78
N HIS A 67 -7.73 -11.84 -4.47
CA HIS A 67 -8.00 -11.31 -3.14
C HIS A 67 -9.49 -11.00 -2.91
N GLY A 68 -10.37 -11.35 -3.86
CA GLY A 68 -11.82 -11.13 -3.78
C GLY A 68 -12.25 -9.68 -4.09
N LEU A 69 -11.36 -8.85 -4.63
CA LEU A 69 -11.68 -7.47 -4.96
C LEU A 69 -12.47 -7.38 -6.27
N LYS A 70 -13.52 -6.55 -6.26
CA LYS A 70 -14.24 -6.15 -7.47
C LYS A 70 -13.37 -5.19 -8.28
N VAL A 71 -13.11 -5.55 -9.53
CA VAL A 71 -12.33 -4.76 -10.50
C VAL A 71 -13.18 -4.49 -11.74
N LEU A 72 -13.43 -3.21 -12.02
CA LEU A 72 -14.31 -2.76 -13.08
C LEU A 72 -13.53 -2.08 -14.22
N PRO A 73 -14.13 -1.89 -15.40
CA PRO A 73 -13.59 -0.99 -16.41
C PRO A 73 -13.51 0.45 -15.88
N GLY A 74 -12.49 1.20 -16.30
CA GLY A 74 -12.24 2.58 -15.91
C GLY A 74 -13.39 3.54 -16.23
N SER A 75 -14.19 3.21 -17.24
CA SER A 75 -15.42 3.92 -17.61
C SER A 75 -16.53 3.85 -16.56
N ALA A 76 -16.51 2.86 -15.66
CA ALA A 76 -17.47 2.70 -14.57
C ALA A 76 -17.17 3.62 -13.36
N ARG A 77 -16.07 4.38 -13.38
CA ARG A 77 -15.70 5.29 -12.28
C ARG A 77 -16.73 6.43 -12.13
N PRO A 78 -16.94 6.96 -10.91
CA PRO A 78 -17.70 8.19 -10.71
C PRO A 78 -17.13 9.37 -11.52
N ARG A 79 -17.99 10.11 -12.24
CA ARG A 79 -17.58 11.27 -13.06
C ARG A 79 -17.42 12.57 -12.26
N HIS A 80 -17.96 12.62 -11.04
CA HIS A 80 -17.92 13.80 -10.16
C HIS A 80 -16.73 13.82 -9.20
N GLY A 81 -15.84 12.82 -9.27
CA GLY A 81 -14.65 12.73 -8.41
C GLY A 81 -13.46 13.49 -8.99
N ARG A 82 -12.56 13.95 -8.11
CA ARG A 82 -11.28 14.56 -8.49
C ARG A 82 -10.21 13.48 -8.61
N VAL A 83 -9.57 13.42 -9.78
CA VAL A 83 -8.41 12.53 -10.01
C VAL A 83 -7.19 13.15 -9.34
N MET A 84 -6.51 12.35 -8.52
CA MET A 84 -5.32 12.71 -7.77
C MET A 84 -4.13 11.85 -8.23
N HIS A 85 -2.97 12.48 -8.30
CA HIS A 85 -1.70 11.92 -8.73
C HIS A 85 -0.79 11.69 -7.53
N PHE A 86 -0.06 10.58 -7.51
CA PHE A 86 0.91 10.34 -6.45
C PHE A 86 2.18 11.16 -6.68
N HIS A 87 2.48 12.09 -5.78
CA HIS A 87 3.71 12.87 -5.77
C HIS A 87 4.73 12.18 -4.90
N GLU A 88 5.67 11.53 -5.57
CA GLU A 88 6.75 10.84 -4.90
C GLU A 88 7.79 11.84 -4.37
N THR A 89 8.06 11.74 -3.07
CA THR A 89 9.10 12.53 -2.37
C THR A 89 10.35 11.69 -2.08
N GLY A 90 10.26 10.36 -2.17
CA GLY A 90 11.42 9.50 -2.08
C GLY A 90 11.10 8.03 -2.30
N ARG A 91 12.14 7.26 -2.59
CA ARG A 91 12.06 5.81 -2.78
C ARG A 91 13.26 5.10 -2.17
N GLU A 92 13.08 3.81 -1.88
CA GLU A 92 14.13 2.91 -1.44
C GLU A 92 13.88 1.52 -2.03
N LEU A 93 14.78 1.06 -2.88
CA LEU A 93 14.77 -0.29 -3.42
C LEU A 93 15.67 -1.16 -2.55
N SER A 94 15.13 -2.27 -2.05
CA SER A 94 15.89 -3.22 -1.23
C SER A 94 17.08 -3.79 -2.01
N LYS A 95 18.24 -3.85 -1.35
CA LYS A 95 19.42 -4.53 -1.90
C LYS A 95 19.25 -6.04 -1.90
N ASP A 96 18.55 -6.56 -0.90
CA ASP A 96 18.29 -7.98 -0.75
C ASP A 96 16.94 -8.33 -1.36
N ALA A 97 16.92 -9.44 -2.11
CA ALA A 97 15.68 -10.00 -2.63
C ALA A 97 14.96 -10.78 -1.52
N PHE A 98 13.66 -10.56 -1.38
CA PHE A 98 12.78 -11.38 -0.57
C PHE A 98 11.81 -12.11 -1.49
N GLN A 99 11.80 -13.45 -1.42
CA GLN A 99 10.97 -14.29 -2.28
C GLN A 99 11.12 -13.99 -3.79
N GLY A 100 12.33 -13.63 -4.22
CA GLY A 100 12.63 -13.33 -5.63
C GLY A 100 12.25 -11.93 -6.10
N VAL A 101 11.74 -11.07 -5.20
CA VAL A 101 11.43 -9.66 -5.49
C VAL A 101 12.38 -8.78 -4.70
N HIS A 102 12.83 -7.66 -5.28
CA HIS A 102 13.48 -6.57 -4.53
C HIS A 102 12.43 -5.55 -4.11
N PRO A 103 11.99 -5.51 -2.83
CA PRO A 103 10.88 -4.63 -2.49
C PRO A 103 11.20 -3.15 -2.70
N LEU A 104 10.19 -2.38 -3.12
CA LEU A 104 10.30 -0.94 -3.35
C LEU A 104 9.43 -0.16 -2.37
N THR A 105 10.06 0.53 -1.43
CA THR A 105 9.35 1.44 -0.52
C THR A 105 9.26 2.83 -1.14
N LEU A 106 8.04 3.35 -1.33
CA LEU A 106 7.81 4.72 -1.79
C LEU A 106 7.30 5.63 -0.65
N ARG A 107 7.71 6.89 -0.70
CA ARG A 107 7.22 8.00 0.14
C ARG A 107 6.63 9.08 -0.76
N GLY A 108 5.56 9.71 -0.32
CA GLY A 108 4.86 10.72 -1.11
C GLY A 108 3.47 11.03 -0.58
N ALA A 109 2.72 11.79 -1.37
CA ALA A 109 1.34 12.15 -1.07
C ALA A 109 0.49 12.26 -2.35
N TRP A 110 -0.82 12.09 -2.21
CA TRP A 110 -1.77 12.33 -3.30
C TRP A 110 -1.98 13.84 -3.48
N GLN A 111 -1.71 14.33 -4.69
CA GLN A 111 -1.85 15.75 -5.05
C GLN A 111 -2.67 15.88 -6.33
N PRO A 112 -3.35 17.01 -6.55
CA PRO A 112 -4.27 17.10 -7.67
C PRO A 112 -3.57 17.27 -9.01
N GLU A 113 -2.55 18.11 -9.04
CA GLU A 113 -1.74 18.32 -10.22
C GLU A 113 -0.81 17.12 -10.42
N PRO A 114 -0.45 16.75 -11.65
CA PRO A 114 0.60 15.76 -11.88
C PRO A 114 1.97 16.34 -11.46
N GLN A 115 2.89 15.47 -11.04
CA GLN A 115 4.25 15.90 -10.71
C GLN A 115 4.95 16.44 -11.97
N ALA A 116 5.52 17.64 -11.89
CA ALA A 116 6.25 18.23 -13.00
C ALA A 116 7.57 17.46 -13.23
N LYS A 117 7.57 16.58 -14.22
CA LYS A 117 8.76 15.86 -14.69
C LYS A 117 8.91 16.06 -16.20
N PRO A 118 10.14 16.20 -16.70
CA PRO A 118 10.40 16.10 -18.14
C PRO A 118 9.79 14.80 -18.68
N HIS A 119 9.15 14.88 -19.84
CA HIS A 119 8.63 13.73 -20.60
C HIS A 119 7.46 12.93 -19.99
N ILE A 120 6.81 13.40 -18.92
CA ILE A 120 5.60 12.75 -18.42
C ILE A 120 4.47 12.84 -19.47
N LEU A 121 3.90 11.71 -19.89
CA LEU A 121 2.66 11.70 -20.68
C LEU A 121 1.48 11.86 -19.73
N PRO A 122 0.61 12.86 -19.96
CA PRO A 122 -0.54 13.07 -19.12
C PRO A 122 -1.53 11.90 -19.24
N TRP A 123 -2.33 11.70 -18.20
CA TRP A 123 -3.53 10.88 -18.30
C TRP A 123 -4.58 11.59 -19.16
N ARG A 124 -5.01 10.92 -20.23
CA ARG A 124 -6.12 11.39 -21.09
C ARG A 124 -7.42 10.69 -20.70
N SER A 125 -8.56 11.27 -21.06
CA SER A 125 -9.87 10.67 -20.77
C SER A 125 -10.01 9.23 -21.30
N GLU A 126 -9.47 8.96 -22.49
CA GLU A 126 -9.43 7.63 -23.11
C GLU A 126 -8.57 6.62 -22.31
N ASP A 127 -7.50 7.08 -21.69
CA ASP A 127 -6.66 6.25 -20.83
C ASP A 127 -7.39 5.88 -19.55
N LEU A 128 -8.08 6.84 -18.95
CA LEU A 128 -8.86 6.63 -17.74
C LEU A 128 -10.04 5.68 -17.96
N ASP A 129 -10.63 5.65 -19.16
CA ASP A 129 -11.72 4.73 -19.48
C ASP A 129 -11.23 3.29 -19.74
N ARG A 130 -9.98 3.12 -20.19
CA ARG A 130 -9.31 1.82 -20.39
C ARG A 130 -8.65 1.25 -19.14
N ALA A 131 -8.35 2.11 -18.15
CA ALA A 131 -7.80 1.71 -16.86
C ALA A 131 -8.66 0.68 -16.14
N LEU A 132 -8.09 0.01 -15.13
CA LEU A 132 -8.88 -0.73 -14.14
C LEU A 132 -9.43 0.26 -13.11
N TRP A 133 -10.73 0.21 -12.84
CA TRP A 133 -11.36 0.91 -11.72
C TRP A 133 -11.54 -0.04 -10.54
N VAL A 134 -10.97 0.32 -9.39
CA VAL A 134 -11.09 -0.45 -8.14
C VAL A 134 -11.82 0.41 -7.12
N PRO A 135 -13.15 0.24 -6.96
CA PRO A 135 -13.92 0.98 -5.98
C PRO A 135 -13.49 0.66 -4.55
N LEU A 136 -13.58 1.63 -3.63
CA LEU A 136 -13.42 1.37 -2.19
C LEU A 136 -14.75 1.19 -1.45
N ASP A 137 -15.89 1.49 -2.09
CA ASP A 137 -17.25 1.20 -1.60
C ASP A 137 -17.64 -0.27 -1.85
N GLN A 138 -16.76 -1.18 -1.43
CA GLN A 138 -16.97 -2.62 -1.46
C GLN A 138 -16.54 -3.27 -0.12
N PRO A 139 -17.01 -4.49 0.21
CA PRO A 139 -16.72 -5.12 1.51
C PRO A 139 -15.23 -5.18 1.87
N LEU A 140 -14.37 -5.36 0.87
CA LEU A 140 -12.92 -5.43 1.00
C LEU A 140 -12.21 -4.11 0.64
N GLY A 141 -12.90 -2.97 0.74
CA GLY A 141 -12.35 -1.66 0.41
C GLY A 141 -11.05 -1.35 1.16
N ARG A 142 -10.97 -1.64 2.46
CA ARG A 142 -9.72 -1.44 3.23
C ARG A 142 -8.54 -2.25 2.68
N LEU A 143 -8.79 -3.47 2.21
CA LEU A 143 -7.77 -4.30 1.56
C LEU A 143 -7.37 -3.72 0.20
N ALA A 144 -8.33 -3.27 -0.62
CA ALA A 144 -8.03 -2.59 -1.88
C ALA A 144 -7.16 -1.34 -1.65
N PHE A 145 -7.48 -0.54 -0.64
CA PHE A 145 -6.64 0.59 -0.23
C PHE A 145 -5.23 0.15 0.15
N TYR A 146 -5.12 -0.89 0.97
CA TYR A 146 -3.82 -1.41 1.41
C TYR A 146 -3.00 -2.01 0.26
N LEU A 147 -3.62 -2.64 -0.73
CA LEU A 147 -2.91 -3.20 -1.88
C LEU A 147 -2.51 -2.14 -2.91
N LEU A 148 -3.30 -1.07 -3.08
CA LEU A 148 -3.14 -0.10 -4.16
C LEU A 148 -2.52 1.24 -3.73
N ASP A 149 -2.51 1.60 -2.44
CA ASP A 149 -1.77 2.77 -2.00
C ASP A 149 -0.26 2.52 -2.16
N PRO A 150 0.47 3.35 -2.94
CA PRO A 150 1.90 3.15 -3.22
C PRO A 150 2.81 3.13 -2.00
N ARG A 151 2.35 3.68 -0.87
CA ARG A 151 3.10 3.77 0.38
C ARG A 151 2.93 2.53 1.24
N SER A 152 2.00 1.64 0.87
CA SER A 152 1.72 0.44 1.65
C SER A 152 2.92 -0.52 1.65
N PRO A 153 3.36 -1.01 2.83
CA PRO A 153 4.50 -1.91 2.95
C PRO A 153 4.20 -3.35 2.49
N ASP A 154 2.97 -3.61 2.03
CA ASP A 154 2.54 -4.91 1.51
C ASP A 154 1.70 -4.71 0.23
N GLY A 155 1.83 -3.53 -0.40
CA GLY A 155 1.11 -3.16 -1.61
C GLY A 155 1.77 -3.68 -2.88
N LEU A 156 1.07 -3.55 -4.01
CA LEU A 156 1.57 -3.98 -5.33
C LEU A 156 2.87 -3.29 -5.73
N VAL A 157 3.04 -2.02 -5.35
CA VAL A 157 4.28 -1.26 -5.57
C VAL A 157 5.43 -1.86 -4.77
N TYR A 158 5.19 -2.19 -3.50
CA TYR A 158 6.19 -2.80 -2.62
C TYR A 158 6.65 -4.15 -3.18
N TRP A 159 5.71 -5.01 -3.58
CA TRP A 159 5.98 -6.30 -4.21
C TRP A 159 6.41 -6.25 -5.66
N GLY A 160 6.64 -5.05 -6.18
CA GLY A 160 7.31 -4.85 -7.45
C GLY A 160 6.49 -5.12 -8.71
N ALA A 161 5.16 -5.28 -8.60
CA ALA A 161 4.25 -5.46 -9.73
C ALA A 161 4.24 -4.28 -10.73
N MET A 162 4.89 -3.17 -10.37
CA MET A 162 4.99 -1.96 -11.19
C MET A 162 6.44 -1.47 -11.35
N GLN A 163 7.45 -2.31 -11.07
CA GLN A 163 8.86 -1.91 -11.17
C GLN A 163 9.28 -1.47 -12.57
N SER A 164 8.65 -2.02 -13.62
CA SER A 164 8.93 -1.63 -15.00
C SER A 164 8.65 -0.14 -15.28
N ALA A 165 7.74 0.48 -14.52
CA ALA A 165 7.48 1.93 -14.51
C ALA A 165 8.32 2.70 -13.49
N LEU A 166 8.76 2.04 -12.40
CA LEU A 166 9.33 2.74 -11.26
C LEU A 166 10.87 2.68 -11.19
N VAL A 167 11.54 1.63 -11.64
CA VAL A 167 12.96 1.36 -11.28
C VAL A 167 13.99 1.78 -12.37
N ARG A 168 13.59 2.51 -13.43
CA ARG A 168 14.54 2.81 -14.55
C ARG A 168 15.51 3.97 -14.29
N SER A 169 16.72 3.84 -14.87
CA SER A 169 17.85 4.77 -14.78
C SER A 169 17.92 5.80 -15.92
N ARG A 170 18.74 6.83 -15.72
CA ARG A 170 18.93 8.08 -16.50
C ARG A 170 19.23 7.95 -18.01
N LEU A 171 19.32 6.75 -18.60
CA LEU A 171 19.77 6.52 -19.99
C LEU A 171 18.89 5.62 -20.87
N MET A 172 17.71 5.16 -20.42
CA MET A 172 16.90 4.21 -21.19
C MET A 172 15.78 4.91 -21.96
N TRP A 173 15.77 4.79 -23.29
CA TRP A 173 14.63 5.13 -24.15
C TRP A 173 13.49 4.12 -23.97
N GLY A 174 12.26 4.59 -23.76
CA GLY A 174 11.06 3.76 -23.56
C GLY A 174 10.53 3.77 -22.12
N GLU A 175 9.99 4.92 -21.71
CA GLU A 175 9.30 5.13 -20.42
C GLU A 175 7.94 4.41 -20.38
N PRO A 176 7.46 3.98 -19.20
CA PRO A 176 6.04 4.13 -18.87
C PRO A 176 5.86 5.57 -18.40
N PRO A 177 5.02 6.36 -19.06
CA PRO A 177 5.21 7.80 -19.12
C PRO A 177 4.54 8.55 -17.97
N ARG A 178 4.21 7.86 -16.88
CA ARG A 178 3.45 8.39 -15.75
C ARG A 178 3.41 7.38 -14.63
N PHE A 179 3.09 7.85 -13.44
CA PHE A 179 2.83 6.96 -12.33
C PHE A 179 1.58 6.10 -12.62
N PRO A 180 1.62 4.77 -12.43
CA PRO A 180 0.62 3.83 -12.96
C PRO A 180 -0.69 3.76 -12.15
N ILE A 181 -0.74 4.39 -10.98
CA ILE A 181 -1.92 4.41 -10.11
C ILE A 181 -2.39 5.86 -9.92
N LEU A 182 -3.69 6.09 -10.10
CA LEU A 182 -4.35 7.33 -9.69
C LEU A 182 -5.37 7.02 -8.59
N ALA A 183 -5.64 8.01 -7.74
CA ALA A 183 -6.70 7.93 -6.75
C ALA A 183 -7.83 8.89 -7.14
N LEU A 184 -9.09 8.44 -7.01
CA LEU A 184 -10.25 9.30 -7.24
C LEU A 184 -10.85 9.69 -5.89
N PHE A 185 -10.93 10.98 -5.58
CA PHE A 185 -11.51 11.47 -4.33
C PHE A 185 -12.86 12.17 -4.54
N GLY A 186 -13.69 12.15 -3.49
CA GLY A 186 -14.84 13.06 -3.40
C GLY A 186 -14.39 14.53 -3.35
N GLY A 187 -15.29 15.47 -3.63
CA GLY A 187 -15.03 16.86 -4.05
C GLY A 187 -13.99 17.71 -3.28
N THR A 188 -13.56 17.34 -2.08
CA THR A 188 -12.51 18.06 -1.32
C THR A 188 -11.13 17.39 -1.29
N GLY A 189 -10.93 16.22 -1.90
CA GLY A 189 -9.63 15.53 -1.89
C GLY A 189 -9.19 15.09 -0.47
N PRO A 190 -8.04 14.42 -0.33
CA PRO A 190 -7.44 14.24 0.98
C PRO A 190 -6.94 15.60 1.48
N ARG A 191 -7.23 15.91 2.76
CA ARG A 191 -6.56 17.04 3.43
C ARG A 191 -5.06 16.71 3.45
N PRO A 192 -4.16 17.63 3.07
CA PRO A 192 -2.73 17.40 3.25
C PRO A 192 -2.50 17.01 4.71
N ALA A 193 -1.66 15.99 4.94
CA ALA A 193 -1.27 15.59 6.28
C ALA A 193 -0.84 16.87 7.02
N SER A 194 -1.52 17.20 8.12
CA SER A 194 -0.97 18.20 9.03
C SER A 194 0.37 17.66 9.47
N ASP A 195 1.44 18.40 9.19
CA ASP A 195 2.76 18.10 9.76
C ASP A 195 2.55 17.80 11.26
N GLY A 196 2.81 16.55 11.64
CA GLY A 196 2.92 16.19 13.05
C GLY A 196 3.92 17.13 13.73
N PRO A 197 3.79 17.34 15.05
CA PRO A 197 4.29 18.53 15.72
C PRO A 197 5.74 18.80 15.34
N SER A 198 5.94 19.95 14.70
CA SER A 198 7.23 20.56 14.44
C SER A 198 8.11 20.41 15.66
N GLU A 199 9.22 19.69 15.50
CA GLU A 199 10.29 19.55 16.46
C GLU A 199 10.64 20.95 16.96
N GLN A 200 10.20 21.25 18.19
CA GLN A 200 10.44 22.55 18.79
C GLN A 200 11.94 22.77 18.84
N ALA A 201 12.35 23.89 18.26
CA ALA A 201 13.70 24.39 18.26
C ALA A 201 14.33 24.26 19.65
N VAL A 202 15.35 23.41 19.75
CA VAL A 202 16.30 23.42 20.86
C VAL A 202 16.96 24.80 20.85
N ARG A 203 16.54 25.66 21.78
CA ARG A 203 17.25 26.92 22.08
C ARG A 203 18.64 26.56 22.59
N PRO A 204 19.72 27.16 22.07
CA PRO A 204 21.04 26.99 22.66
C PRO A 204 21.04 27.69 24.03
N GLU A 205 21.36 26.94 25.08
CA GLU A 205 21.65 27.49 26.40
C GLU A 205 22.80 28.50 26.27
N GLY A 206 22.54 29.71 26.76
CA GLY A 206 23.53 30.76 26.85
C GLY A 206 24.65 30.33 27.79
N LYS A 207 25.89 30.47 27.32
CA LYS A 207 27.06 30.56 28.18
C LYS A 207 26.87 31.75 29.10
N HIS A 208 26.84 31.50 30.41
CA HIS A 208 27.19 32.52 31.39
C HIS A 208 28.63 32.29 31.85
N GLU A 209 29.29 33.43 31.91
CA GLU A 209 30.66 33.78 32.25
C GLU A 209 31.08 33.33 33.66
#